data_AF-A0A1F7WNS0-F1
#
_entry.id   AF-A0A1F7WNS0-F1
#
_cell.length_a   1.000
_cell.length_b   1.000
_cell.length_c   1.000
_cell.angle_alpha   90.00
_cell.angle_beta   90.00
_cell.angle_gamma   90.00
#
_symmetry.space_group_name_H-M   'P 1'
#
loop_
_entity.id
_entity.type
_entity.pdbx_description
1 polymer ?
#
loop_
_entity_poly.entity_id
_entity_poly.type
_entity_poly.pdbx_seq_one_letter_code
_entity_poly.pdbx_strand_id
1 'polypeptide(L)'
;MFLVDIFRIIELCTVENMCLAELQEDALFEKIPAGEVGDYVDSIISIAAGKADDIKLKFKQKKKLKSESPGAKISLIDICRSKGVSVNLTDGSRAQAGGRFRAEIYYDEKIINIMKYSIDQMYDALKNFLVYFGENKNFISVDNIKDMHIAHELYHLIEFTDGEYTPDLLPPVTSLNIFGFERRSGFSKASEAAAHIFCMRLLELPFHPKMLDYLCLLSAGEVTREKLIEFLEDLKIR
;
A
#
# COMPACT_ATOMS: atom_id res chain seq x y z
N MET A 1 -20.45 19.69 -11.34
CA MET A 1 -19.48 18.90 -12.11
C MET A 1 -18.28 18.55 -11.24
N PHE A 2 -17.45 19.52 -10.81
CA PHE A 2 -16.24 19.24 -10.01
C PHE A 2 -16.42 18.33 -8.79
N LEU A 3 -17.46 18.58 -7.98
CA LEU A 3 -17.77 17.76 -6.81
C LEU A 3 -18.16 16.32 -7.17
N VAL A 4 -18.90 16.12 -8.27
CA VAL A 4 -19.41 14.81 -8.70
C VAL A 4 -18.25 13.93 -9.18
N ASP A 5 -17.28 14.53 -9.88
CA ASP A 5 -16.15 13.80 -10.47
C ASP A 5 -15.25 13.18 -9.39
N ILE A 6 -15.01 13.88 -8.28
CA ILE A 6 -14.16 13.35 -7.19
C ILE A 6 -14.86 12.23 -6.42
N PHE A 7 -16.16 12.35 -6.14
CA PHE A 7 -16.93 11.24 -5.56
C PHE A 7 -16.88 10.00 -6.46
N ARG A 8 -17.05 10.20 -7.77
CA ARG A 8 -16.94 9.11 -8.76
C ARG A 8 -15.56 8.45 -8.73
N ILE A 9 -14.48 9.22 -8.66
CA ILE A 9 -13.12 8.68 -8.53
C ILE A 9 -12.99 7.81 -7.27
N ILE A 10 -13.45 8.30 -6.12
CA ILE A 10 -13.39 7.56 -4.84
C ILE A 10 -14.21 6.27 -4.93
N GLU A 11 -15.42 6.30 -5.51
CA GLU A 11 -16.27 5.12 -5.70
C GLU A 11 -15.62 4.04 -6.58
N LEU A 12 -14.85 4.45 -7.60
CA LEU A 12 -14.15 3.52 -8.49
C LEU A 12 -12.90 2.90 -7.83
N CYS A 13 -12.38 3.49 -6.75
CA CYS A 13 -11.21 3.01 -6.02
C CYS A 13 -11.55 1.89 -5.03
N THR A 14 -12.22 0.83 -5.51
CA THR A 14 -12.43 -0.39 -4.71
C THR A 14 -11.11 -1.09 -4.40
N VAL A 15 -11.10 -2.00 -3.43
CA VAL A 15 -9.89 -2.75 -3.03
C VAL A 15 -9.33 -3.52 -4.21
N GLU A 16 -10.21 -4.20 -4.94
CA GLU A 16 -9.88 -5.02 -6.10
C GLU A 16 -9.33 -4.17 -7.25
N ASN A 17 -9.97 -3.04 -7.53
CA ASN A 17 -9.51 -2.11 -8.57
C ASN A 17 -8.14 -1.52 -8.22
N MET A 18 -7.91 -1.13 -6.97
CA MET A 18 -6.60 -0.59 -6.57
C MET A 18 -5.50 -1.65 -6.56
N CYS A 19 -5.82 -2.88 -6.17
CA CYS A 19 -4.90 -4.02 -6.29
C CYS A 19 -4.54 -4.28 -7.75
N LEU A 20 -5.54 -4.29 -8.64
CA LEU A 20 -5.33 -4.46 -10.08
C LEU A 20 -4.50 -3.31 -10.66
N ALA A 21 -4.77 -2.07 -10.25
CA ALA A 21 -4.04 -0.91 -10.73
C ALA A 21 -2.55 -0.96 -10.37
N GLU A 22 -2.20 -1.43 -9.16
CA GLU A 22 -0.81 -1.69 -8.79
C GLU A 22 -0.19 -2.79 -9.65
N LEU A 23 -0.91 -3.90 -9.83
CA LEU A 23 -0.41 -5.04 -10.58
C LEU A 23 -0.18 -4.69 -12.07
N GLN A 24 -1.01 -3.82 -12.66
CA GLN A 24 -0.85 -3.29 -14.01
C GLN A 24 0.41 -2.45 -14.22
N GLU A 25 1.01 -1.92 -13.14
CA GLU A 25 2.30 -1.23 -13.23
C GLU A 25 3.49 -2.19 -13.40
N ASP A 26 3.27 -3.51 -13.29
CA ASP A 26 4.33 -4.50 -13.45
C ASP A 26 4.65 -4.75 -14.92
N ALA A 27 5.94 -4.79 -15.27
CA ALA A 27 6.38 -5.07 -16.64
C ALA A 27 5.97 -6.46 -17.15
N LEU A 28 5.62 -7.39 -16.25
CA LEU A 28 5.16 -8.73 -16.59
C LEU A 28 3.63 -8.88 -16.59
N PHE A 29 2.85 -7.83 -16.27
CA PHE A 29 1.39 -7.91 -16.15
C PHE A 29 0.71 -8.56 -17.35
N GLU A 30 1.07 -8.12 -18.56
CA GLU A 30 0.52 -8.62 -19.84
C GLU A 30 0.79 -10.12 -20.10
N LYS A 31 1.59 -10.77 -19.25
CA LYS A 31 1.87 -12.21 -19.31
C LYS A 31 0.94 -13.05 -18.44
N ILE A 32 0.13 -12.42 -17.58
CA ILE A 32 -0.93 -13.11 -16.85
C ILE A 32 -2.00 -13.52 -17.86
N PRO A 33 -2.41 -14.80 -17.91
CA PRO A 33 -3.52 -15.21 -18.77
C PRO A 33 -4.78 -14.39 -18.44
N ALA A 34 -5.48 -13.89 -19.47
CA ALA A 34 -6.55 -12.91 -19.27
C ALA A 34 -7.66 -13.37 -18.31
N GLY A 35 -7.96 -14.67 -18.25
CA GLY A 35 -8.96 -15.24 -17.33
C GLY A 35 -8.44 -15.60 -15.94
N GLU A 36 -7.16 -15.34 -15.64
CA GLU A 36 -6.54 -15.62 -14.33
C GLU A 36 -6.28 -14.34 -13.54
N VAL A 37 -6.41 -13.14 -14.13
CA VAL A 37 -6.08 -11.86 -13.44
C VAL A 37 -6.86 -11.71 -12.13
N GLY A 38 -8.13 -12.12 -12.09
CA GLY A 38 -8.94 -12.12 -10.87
C GLY A 38 -8.34 -12.98 -9.76
N ASP A 39 -7.87 -14.19 -10.09
CA ASP A 39 -7.28 -15.10 -9.12
C ASP A 39 -5.99 -14.53 -8.50
N TYR A 40 -5.20 -13.76 -9.27
CA TYR A 40 -4.03 -13.05 -8.73
C TYR A 40 -4.44 -11.95 -7.76
N VAL A 41 -5.42 -11.13 -8.14
CA VAL A 41 -5.95 -10.06 -7.26
C VAL A 41 -6.48 -10.63 -5.95
N ASP A 42 -7.31 -11.67 -6.03
CA ASP A 42 -7.88 -12.35 -4.86
C ASP A 42 -6.80 -12.96 -3.96
N SER A 43 -5.79 -13.59 -4.58
CA SER A 43 -4.66 -14.18 -3.84
C SER A 43 -3.83 -13.12 -3.11
N ILE A 44 -3.50 -12.01 -3.77
CA ILE A 44 -2.77 -10.88 -3.16
C ILE A 44 -3.55 -10.33 -1.97
N ILE A 45 -4.86 -10.08 -2.15
CA ILE A 45 -5.74 -9.59 -1.08
C ILE A 45 -5.75 -10.55 0.11
N SER A 46 -5.92 -11.84 -0.16
CA SER A 46 -5.98 -12.88 0.87
C SER A 46 -4.66 -13.00 1.66
N ILE A 47 -3.52 -13.01 0.98
CA ILE A 47 -2.18 -13.08 1.59
C ILE A 47 -1.95 -11.86 2.50
N ALA A 48 -2.20 -10.66 1.99
CA ALA A 48 -2.01 -9.42 2.73
C ALA A 48 -2.92 -9.31 3.96
N ALA A 49 -4.21 -9.65 3.79
CA ALA A 49 -5.18 -9.65 4.87
C ALA A 49 -4.83 -10.68 5.95
N GLY A 50 -4.40 -11.88 5.56
CA GLY A 50 -3.93 -12.92 6.48
C GLY A 50 -2.75 -12.45 7.34
N LYS A 51 -1.71 -11.88 6.71
CA LYS A 51 -0.54 -11.33 7.43
C LYS A 51 -0.95 -10.19 8.40
N ALA A 52 -1.88 -9.32 8.00
CA ALA A 52 -2.37 -8.24 8.87
C ALA A 52 -3.16 -8.78 10.07
N ASP A 53 -4.08 -9.72 9.84
CA ASP A 53 -4.93 -10.30 10.88
C ASP A 53 -4.10 -11.13 11.88
N ASP A 54 -3.07 -11.84 11.41
CA ASP A 54 -2.10 -12.54 12.26
C ASP A 54 -1.35 -11.60 13.21
N ILE A 55 -0.91 -10.43 12.72
CA ILE A 55 -0.26 -9.43 13.57
C ILE A 55 -1.24 -8.92 14.62
N LYS A 56 -2.46 -8.54 14.22
CA LYS A 56 -3.49 -8.07 15.15
C LYS A 56 -3.76 -9.12 16.24
N LEU A 57 -3.84 -10.39 15.86
CA LEU A 57 -4.07 -11.49 16.78
C LEU A 57 -2.91 -11.66 17.78
N LYS A 58 -1.66 -11.75 17.29
CA LYS A 58 -0.46 -11.87 18.12
C LYS A 58 -0.33 -10.68 19.09
N PHE A 59 -0.65 -9.47 18.64
CA PHE A 59 -0.57 -8.28 19.47
C PHE A 59 -1.66 -8.23 20.56
N LYS A 60 -2.91 -8.61 20.22
CA LYS A 60 -4.01 -8.74 21.20
C LYS A 60 -3.69 -9.76 22.28
N GLN A 61 -3.13 -10.91 21.92
CA GLN A 61 -2.71 -11.95 22.88
C GLN A 61 -1.62 -11.43 23.83
N LYS A 62 -0.60 -10.73 23.29
CA LYS A 62 0.49 -10.14 24.09
C LYS A 62 0.00 -9.06 25.07
N LYS A 63 -0.97 -8.21 24.67
CA LYS A 63 -1.59 -7.23 25.57
C LYS A 63 -2.42 -7.88 26.68
N LYS A 64 -3.17 -8.93 26.36
CA LYS A 64 -3.95 -9.70 27.35
C LYS A 64 -3.04 -10.31 28.43
N LEU A 65 -1.85 -10.76 28.05
CA LEU A 65 -0.83 -11.27 28.98
C LEU A 65 -0.20 -10.18 29.85
N LYS A 66 -0.22 -8.91 29.43
CA LYS A 66 0.39 -7.77 30.14
C LYS A 66 -0.58 -6.97 31.02
N SER A 67 -1.84 -7.41 31.16
CA SER A 67 -2.88 -6.72 31.95
C SER A 67 -3.05 -5.23 31.58
N GLU A 68 -2.89 -4.89 30.30
CA GLU A 68 -3.14 -3.54 29.79
C GLU A 68 -4.64 -3.30 29.54
N SER A 69 -5.08 -2.04 29.66
CA SER A 69 -6.49 -1.65 29.53
C SER A 69 -7.13 -2.11 28.21
N PRO A 70 -8.33 -2.72 28.25
CA PRO A 70 -9.10 -3.05 27.05
C PRO A 70 -9.40 -1.77 26.26
N GLY A 71 -9.02 -1.72 24.98
CA GLY A 71 -9.37 -0.62 24.06
C GLY A 71 -8.21 0.28 23.59
N ALA A 72 -6.98 0.06 24.05
CA ALA A 72 -5.83 0.81 23.53
C ALA A 72 -5.53 0.43 22.06
N LYS A 73 -5.65 1.42 21.15
CA LYS A 73 -5.33 1.31 19.71
C LYS A 73 -3.99 0.58 19.50
N ILE A 74 -3.90 -0.22 18.44
CA ILE A 74 -2.65 -0.90 18.08
C ILE A 74 -1.64 0.18 17.71
N SER A 75 -0.51 0.21 18.41
CA SER A 75 0.59 1.14 18.14
C SER A 75 1.55 0.47 17.15
N LEU A 76 1.65 1.03 15.94
CA LEU A 76 2.58 0.55 14.91
C LEU A 76 4.03 0.60 15.39
N ILE A 77 4.39 1.64 16.14
CA ILE A 77 5.72 1.77 16.73
C ILE A 77 6.02 0.61 17.68
N ASP A 78 5.05 0.16 18.46
CA ASP A 78 5.24 -0.99 19.35
C ASP A 78 5.29 -2.32 18.59
N ILE A 79 4.56 -2.46 17.47
CA ILE A 79 4.71 -3.60 16.56
C ILE A 79 6.12 -3.63 15.99
N CYS A 80 6.58 -2.51 15.42
CA CYS A 80 7.92 -2.36 14.86
C CYS A 80 8.99 -2.71 15.91
N ARG A 81 8.91 -2.09 17.10
CA ARG A 81 9.83 -2.36 18.21
C ARG A 81 9.81 -3.84 18.61
N SER A 82 8.64 -4.49 18.62
CA SER A 82 8.54 -5.91 18.96
C SER A 82 9.20 -6.85 17.95
N LYS A 83 9.41 -6.38 16.72
CA LYS A 83 10.15 -7.06 15.65
C LYS A 83 11.62 -6.61 15.57
N GLY A 84 12.08 -5.79 16.52
CA GLY A 84 13.44 -5.25 16.54
C GLY A 84 13.68 -4.14 15.53
N VAL A 85 12.62 -3.43 15.13
CA VAL A 85 12.66 -2.38 14.11
C VAL A 85 12.60 -1.01 14.77
N SER A 86 13.53 -0.15 14.38
CA SER A 86 13.51 1.27 14.76
C SER A 86 12.83 2.10 13.67
N VAL A 87 11.97 3.02 14.07
CA VAL A 87 11.34 3.99 13.16
C VAL A 87 11.91 5.36 13.44
N ASN A 88 12.52 5.98 12.42
CA ASN A 88 13.11 7.30 12.52
C ASN A 88 12.32 8.30 11.68
N LEU A 89 12.16 9.51 12.20
CA LEU A 89 11.74 10.66 11.40
C LEU A 89 13.01 11.36 10.90
N THR A 90 13.11 11.51 9.59
CA THR A 90 14.23 12.21 8.94
C THR A 90 13.67 13.42 8.21
N ASP A 91 14.40 14.55 8.27
CA ASP A 91 13.94 15.79 7.61
C ASP A 91 14.03 15.71 6.07
N GLY A 92 14.70 14.68 5.52
CA GLY A 92 14.94 14.49 4.10
C GLY A 92 15.89 15.55 3.53
N SER A 93 16.79 15.16 2.63
CA SER A 93 17.56 16.16 1.86
C SER A 93 16.68 16.70 0.73
N ARG A 94 16.69 18.02 0.50
CA ARG A 94 16.00 18.72 -0.60
C ARG A 94 16.41 18.27 -2.02
N ALA A 95 17.32 17.29 -2.14
CA ALA A 95 18.22 17.12 -3.27
C ALA A 95 18.08 15.77 -4.01
N GLN A 96 16.97 15.04 -3.87
CA GLN A 96 16.58 14.07 -4.89
C GLN A 96 15.46 14.65 -5.75
N ALA A 97 15.89 15.44 -6.73
CA ALA A 97 15.04 15.90 -7.82
C ALA A 97 14.42 14.67 -8.52
N GLY A 98 13.11 14.48 -8.35
CA GLY A 98 12.28 13.61 -9.18
C GLY A 98 11.59 12.43 -8.49
N GLY A 99 11.92 12.07 -7.25
CA GLY A 99 11.32 10.92 -6.56
C GLY A 99 10.41 11.31 -5.40
N ARG A 100 9.12 10.92 -5.45
CA ARG A 100 8.16 11.03 -4.35
C ARG A 100 8.41 9.99 -3.25
N PHE A 101 9.65 9.88 -2.77
CA PHE A 101 9.99 8.94 -1.70
C PHE A 101 9.43 9.43 -0.37
N ARG A 102 8.59 8.63 0.28
CA ARG A 102 7.88 8.98 1.51
C ARG A 102 8.38 8.21 2.73
N ALA A 103 8.82 6.98 2.51
CA ALA A 103 9.53 6.16 3.47
C ALA A 103 10.57 5.30 2.75
N GLU A 104 11.51 4.75 3.51
CA GLU A 104 12.50 3.78 3.06
C GLU A 104 12.82 2.83 4.21
N ILE A 105 13.04 1.56 3.89
CA ILE A 105 13.48 0.55 4.84
C ILE A 105 14.90 0.05 4.54
N TYR A 106 15.71 0.00 5.59
CA TYR A 106 17.03 -0.60 5.62
C TYR A 106 16.90 -1.97 6.31
N TYR A 107 16.88 -3.03 5.51
CA TYR A 107 16.52 -4.39 5.96
C TYR A 107 17.51 -4.99 6.97
N ASP A 108 18.81 -4.85 6.72
CA ASP A 108 19.86 -5.42 7.57
C ASP A 108 19.89 -4.72 8.94
N GLU A 109 19.74 -3.40 8.94
CA GLU A 109 19.71 -2.56 10.14
C GLU A 109 18.34 -2.57 10.83
N LYS A 110 17.29 -3.06 10.14
CA LYS A 110 15.88 -3.01 10.57
C LYS A 110 15.46 -1.59 10.96
N ILE A 111 15.72 -0.65 10.06
CA ILE A 111 15.38 0.76 10.25
C ILE A 111 14.38 1.19 9.19
N ILE A 112 13.25 1.76 9.63
CA ILE A 112 12.31 2.46 8.75
C ILE A 112 12.54 3.96 8.91
N ASN A 113 12.94 4.63 7.83
CA ASN A 113 13.08 6.07 7.79
C ASN A 113 11.85 6.69 7.13
N ILE A 114 11.13 7.54 7.85
CA ILE A 114 10.03 8.34 7.31
C ILE A 114 10.56 9.73 6.94
N MET A 115 10.30 10.14 5.69
CA MET A 115 10.72 11.44 5.17
C MET A 115 9.67 12.50 5.52
N LYS A 116 9.90 13.27 6.59
CA LYS A 116 8.92 14.22 7.14
C LYS A 116 8.37 15.18 6.09
N TYR A 117 9.26 15.79 5.30
CA TYR A 117 8.88 16.72 4.24
C TYR A 117 7.93 16.09 3.21
N SER A 118 8.14 14.82 2.87
CA SER A 118 7.32 14.10 1.90
C SER A 118 5.91 13.79 2.45
N ILE A 119 5.81 13.48 3.75
CA ILE A 119 4.53 13.32 4.45
C ILE A 119 3.77 14.65 4.51
N ASP A 120 4.46 15.75 4.85
CA ASP A 120 3.86 17.09 4.90
C ASP A 120 3.34 17.50 3.51
N GLN A 121 4.11 17.26 2.45
CA GLN A 121 3.68 17.50 1.06
C GLN A 121 2.43 16.69 0.68
N MET A 122 2.40 15.40 1.05
CA MET A 122 1.24 14.54 0.77
C MET A 122 0.00 15.05 1.51
N TYR A 123 0.14 15.41 2.79
CA TYR A 123 -0.95 16.00 3.56
C TYR A 123 -1.45 17.32 2.93
N ASP A 124 -0.52 18.18 2.50
CA ASP A 124 -0.85 19.43 1.83
C ASP A 124 -1.58 19.25 0.50
N ALA A 125 -1.29 18.18 -0.24
CA ALA A 125 -2.06 17.81 -1.43
C ALA A 125 -3.45 17.29 -1.05
N LEU A 126 -3.53 16.39 -0.06
CA LEU A 126 -4.77 15.73 0.34
C LEU A 126 -5.75 16.63 1.08
N LYS A 127 -5.30 17.72 1.71
CA LYS A 127 -6.18 18.65 2.42
C LYS A 127 -7.30 19.23 1.54
N ASN A 128 -7.02 19.37 0.24
CA ASN A 128 -7.97 19.86 -0.77
C ASN A 128 -9.13 18.88 -1.03
N PHE A 129 -9.00 17.63 -0.58
CA PHE A 129 -9.99 16.57 -0.80
C PHE A 129 -10.72 16.15 0.48
N LEU A 130 -10.40 16.72 1.65
CA LEU A 130 -10.98 16.28 2.94
C LEU A 130 -12.51 16.29 2.98
N VAL A 131 -13.14 17.21 2.25
CA VAL A 131 -14.61 17.29 2.16
C VAL A 131 -15.24 16.02 1.59
N TYR A 132 -14.53 15.31 0.70
CA TYR A 132 -15.02 14.10 0.04
C TYR A 132 -14.91 12.85 0.92
N PHE A 133 -14.13 12.90 1.99
CA PHE A 133 -14.01 11.79 2.94
C PHE A 133 -15.11 11.80 4.01
N GLY A 134 -15.92 12.87 4.11
CA GLY A 134 -17.03 12.94 5.07
C GLY A 134 -16.58 12.66 6.52
N GLU A 135 -17.21 11.65 7.15
CA GLU A 135 -16.85 11.20 8.50
C GLU A 135 -15.45 10.57 8.59
N ASN A 136 -14.93 10.06 7.46
CA ASN A 136 -13.62 9.44 7.36
C ASN A 136 -12.47 10.45 7.20
N LYS A 137 -12.74 11.77 7.17
CA LYS A 137 -11.69 12.79 6.98
C LYS A 137 -10.57 12.73 8.02
N ASN A 138 -10.86 12.21 9.22
CA ASN A 138 -9.88 12.07 10.29
C ASN A 138 -8.79 11.04 9.97
N PHE A 139 -9.02 10.12 9.03
CA PHE A 139 -7.99 9.20 8.52
C PHE A 139 -6.94 9.92 7.66
N ILE A 140 -7.22 11.14 7.20
CA ILE A 140 -6.28 11.99 6.46
C ILE A 140 -5.68 13.02 7.42
N SER A 141 -4.60 12.63 8.09
CA SER A 141 -3.80 13.48 8.96
C SER A 141 -2.33 13.15 8.77
N VAL A 142 -1.43 14.06 9.14
CA VAL A 142 0.03 13.82 9.09
C VAL A 142 0.40 12.53 9.83
N ASP A 143 -0.18 12.30 11.02
CA ASP A 143 0.09 11.09 11.80
C ASP A 143 -0.44 9.83 11.14
N ASN A 144 -1.66 9.84 10.59
CA ASN A 144 -2.21 8.67 9.91
C ASN A 144 -1.48 8.38 8.59
N ILE A 145 -1.07 9.41 7.83
CA ILE A 145 -0.28 9.22 6.61
C ILE A 145 1.09 8.62 6.96
N LYS A 146 1.74 9.10 8.02
CA LYS A 146 2.96 8.47 8.55
C LYS A 146 2.72 7.00 8.93
N ASP A 147 1.66 6.73 9.67
CA ASP A 147 1.30 5.36 10.08
C ASP A 147 1.06 4.46 8.86
N MET A 148 0.42 4.97 7.80
CA MET A 148 0.23 4.23 6.55
C MET A 148 1.56 3.80 5.92
N HIS A 149 2.55 4.69 5.88
CA HIS A 149 3.88 4.37 5.34
C HIS A 149 4.67 3.44 6.25
N ILE A 150 4.59 3.61 7.58
CA ILE A 150 5.21 2.66 8.51
C ILE A 150 4.61 1.26 8.32
N ALA A 151 3.29 1.15 8.17
CA ALA A 151 2.63 -0.13 7.93
C ALA A 151 3.04 -0.75 6.58
N HIS A 152 3.18 0.08 5.54
CA HIS A 152 3.68 -0.35 4.23
C HIS A 152 5.10 -0.93 4.35
N GLU A 153 6.06 -0.19 4.91
CA GLU A 153 7.44 -0.68 5.07
C GLU A 153 7.54 -1.88 6.02
N LEU A 154 6.68 -1.92 7.05
CA LEU A 154 6.60 -3.08 7.95
C LEU A 154 6.20 -4.36 7.19
N TYR A 155 5.35 -4.25 6.17
CA TYR A 155 4.99 -5.38 5.33
C TYR A 155 6.20 -5.95 4.60
N HIS A 156 6.95 -5.08 3.90
CA HIS A 156 8.16 -5.45 3.18
C HIS A 156 9.19 -6.10 4.09
N LEU A 157 9.35 -5.59 5.31
CA LEU A 157 10.21 -6.22 6.29
C LEU A 157 9.75 -7.64 6.67
N ILE A 158 8.45 -7.86 6.79
CA ILE A 158 7.89 -9.17 7.12
C ILE A 158 8.20 -10.15 6.00
N GLU A 159 8.01 -9.76 4.73
CA GLU A 159 8.39 -10.59 3.58
C GLU A 159 9.88 -10.95 3.64
N PHE A 160 10.74 -9.95 3.86
CA PHE A 160 12.18 -10.16 3.99
C PHE A 160 12.56 -11.08 5.16
N THR A 161 11.95 -10.88 6.33
CA THR A 161 12.29 -11.62 7.56
C THR A 161 11.80 -13.06 7.50
N ASP A 162 10.62 -13.28 6.93
CA ASP A 162 10.01 -14.60 6.81
C ASP A 162 10.56 -15.37 5.60
N GLY A 163 11.19 -14.67 4.64
CA GLY A 163 11.66 -15.25 3.37
C GLY A 163 10.52 -15.66 2.44
N GLU A 164 9.31 -15.16 2.70
CA GLU A 164 8.08 -15.45 1.97
C GLU A 164 7.54 -14.17 1.35
N TYR A 165 8.00 -13.87 0.13
CA TYR A 165 7.56 -12.73 -0.65
C TYR A 165 6.29 -13.06 -1.42
N THR A 166 5.32 -12.14 -1.42
CA THR A 166 4.05 -12.27 -2.16
C THR A 166 4.23 -12.69 -3.61
N PRO A 167 5.17 -12.13 -4.39
CA PRO A 167 5.39 -12.54 -5.77
C PRO A 167 5.73 -14.03 -5.93
N ASP A 168 6.37 -14.65 -4.91
CA ASP A 168 6.76 -16.06 -4.91
C ASP A 168 5.61 -16.99 -4.48
N LEU A 169 4.57 -16.43 -3.85
CA LEU A 169 3.36 -17.16 -3.43
C LEU A 169 2.28 -17.21 -4.52
N LEU A 170 2.47 -16.44 -5.60
CA LEU A 170 1.57 -16.39 -6.75
C LEU A 170 2.03 -17.37 -7.84
N PRO A 171 1.13 -17.85 -8.71
CA PRO A 171 1.55 -18.60 -9.89
C PRO A 171 2.56 -17.76 -10.70
N PRO A 172 3.72 -18.32 -11.09
CA PRO A 172 4.72 -17.52 -11.78
C PRO A 172 4.47 -17.52 -13.30
N VAL A 173 4.74 -16.40 -13.96
CA VAL A 173 4.61 -16.28 -15.42
C VAL A 173 5.96 -16.42 -16.13
N THR A 174 5.92 -16.77 -17.42
CA THR A 174 7.13 -16.94 -18.23
C THR A 174 7.76 -15.58 -18.56
N SER A 175 8.79 -15.19 -17.82
CA SER A 175 9.49 -13.92 -18.01
C SER A 175 10.40 -13.92 -19.25
N LEU A 176 10.94 -15.08 -19.64
CA LEU A 176 11.76 -15.24 -20.84
C LEU A 176 11.63 -16.66 -21.39
N ASN A 177 11.46 -16.78 -22.70
CA ASN A 177 11.50 -18.05 -23.43
C ASN A 177 12.45 -17.91 -24.62
N ILE A 178 13.63 -18.54 -24.54
CA ILE A 178 14.63 -18.52 -25.61
C ILE A 178 15.16 -19.94 -25.81
N PHE A 179 15.04 -20.47 -27.03
CA PHE A 179 15.58 -21.77 -27.45
C PHE A 179 15.24 -22.94 -26.50
N GLY A 180 14.00 -22.99 -25.99
CA GLY A 180 13.54 -24.07 -25.09
C GLY A 180 13.95 -23.89 -23.62
N PHE A 181 14.65 -22.80 -23.28
CA PHE A 181 14.86 -22.39 -21.90
C PHE A 181 13.77 -21.41 -21.46
N GLU A 182 13.00 -21.80 -20.45
CA GLU A 182 11.97 -20.98 -19.84
C GLU A 182 12.42 -20.48 -18.46
N ARG A 183 12.44 -19.15 -18.31
CA ARG A 183 12.57 -18.51 -17.00
C ARG A 183 11.18 -18.09 -16.54
N ARG A 184 10.80 -18.52 -15.33
CA ARG A 184 9.57 -18.09 -14.65
C ARG A 184 9.90 -17.06 -13.58
N SER A 185 9.04 -16.07 -13.38
CA SER A 185 9.25 -15.00 -12.40
C SER A 185 7.92 -14.52 -11.83
N GLY A 186 7.95 -14.08 -10.57
CA GLY A 186 6.83 -13.39 -9.93
C GLY A 186 6.75 -11.91 -10.32
N PHE A 187 5.73 -11.23 -9.81
CA PHE A 187 5.41 -9.83 -10.09
C PHE A 187 5.93 -8.94 -8.96
N SER A 188 6.90 -8.08 -9.23
CA SER A 188 7.40 -7.13 -8.23
C SER A 188 6.30 -6.28 -7.61
N LYS A 189 5.32 -5.84 -8.41
CA LYS A 189 4.19 -5.02 -7.94
C LYS A 189 3.17 -5.78 -7.10
N ALA A 190 3.21 -7.11 -7.06
CA ALA A 190 2.35 -7.86 -6.14
C ALA A 190 2.70 -7.60 -4.67
N SER A 191 3.99 -7.40 -4.36
CA SER A 191 4.44 -7.01 -3.02
C SER A 191 3.94 -5.61 -2.65
N GLU A 192 4.03 -4.63 -3.56
CA GLU A 192 3.51 -3.27 -3.36
C GLU A 192 1.98 -3.25 -3.14
N ALA A 193 1.24 -3.98 -3.97
CA ALA A 193 -0.21 -4.13 -3.83
C ALA A 193 -0.56 -4.76 -2.46
N ALA A 194 0.15 -5.82 -2.08
CA ALA A 194 -0.04 -6.48 -0.80
C ALA A 194 0.30 -5.57 0.39
N ALA A 195 1.34 -4.74 0.29
CA ALA A 195 1.71 -3.77 1.32
C ALA A 195 0.61 -2.72 1.55
N HIS A 196 -0.02 -2.22 0.49
CA HIS A 196 -1.16 -1.30 0.61
C HIS A 196 -2.41 -1.96 1.20
N ILE A 197 -2.73 -3.19 0.82
CA ILE A 197 -3.86 -3.95 1.39
C ILE A 197 -3.59 -4.28 2.86
N PHE A 198 -2.37 -4.70 3.17
CA PHE A 198 -1.93 -4.94 4.54
C PHE A 198 -2.07 -3.68 5.39
N CYS A 199 -1.63 -2.53 4.89
CA CYS A 199 -1.79 -1.24 5.53
C CYS A 199 -3.27 -0.90 5.80
N MET A 200 -4.13 -1.03 4.77
CA MET A 200 -5.58 -0.85 4.89
C MET A 200 -6.17 -1.72 5.99
N ARG A 201 -5.83 -3.02 5.98
CA ARG A 201 -6.37 -4.00 6.92
C ARG A 201 -5.83 -3.77 8.33
N LEU A 202 -4.53 -3.54 8.48
CA LEU A 202 -3.86 -3.36 9.77
C LEU A 202 -4.36 -2.12 10.51
N LEU A 203 -4.52 -1.01 9.78
CA LEU A 203 -4.94 0.29 10.33
C LEU A 203 -6.45 0.55 10.29
N GLU A 204 -7.22 -0.41 9.74
CA GLU A 204 -8.68 -0.33 9.63
C GLU A 204 -9.11 0.91 8.84
N LEU A 205 -8.38 1.17 7.74
CA LEU A 205 -8.67 2.30 6.87
C LEU A 205 -9.96 2.03 6.08
N PRO A 206 -10.80 3.05 5.87
CA PRO A 206 -12.03 2.93 5.09
C PRO A 206 -11.78 3.01 3.58
N PHE A 207 -10.53 3.08 3.14
CA PHE A 207 -10.12 3.19 1.74
C PHE A 207 -8.77 2.51 1.53
N HIS A 208 -8.48 2.15 0.29
CA HIS A 208 -7.19 1.61 -0.11
C HIS A 208 -6.14 2.73 -0.26
N PRO A 209 -4.94 2.64 0.35
CA PRO A 209 -3.94 3.73 0.34
C PRO A 209 -3.52 4.24 -1.05
N LYS A 210 -3.41 3.37 -2.07
CA LYS A 210 -3.14 3.76 -3.47
C LYS A 210 -4.08 4.84 -4.02
N MET A 211 -5.33 4.91 -3.54
CA MET A 211 -6.25 5.99 -3.90
C MET A 211 -5.66 7.38 -3.59
N LEU A 212 -4.94 7.50 -2.47
CA LEU A 212 -4.32 8.76 -2.06
C LEU A 212 -3.23 9.21 -3.03
N ASP A 213 -2.55 8.28 -3.71
CA ASP A 213 -1.56 8.61 -4.73
C ASP A 213 -2.21 9.23 -5.96
N TYR A 214 -3.37 8.72 -6.39
CA TYR A 214 -4.14 9.33 -7.46
C TYR A 214 -4.66 10.72 -7.09
N LEU A 215 -5.12 10.91 -5.84
CA LEU A 215 -5.50 12.24 -5.35
C LEU A 215 -4.30 13.21 -5.32
N CYS A 216 -3.10 12.72 -4.99
CA CYS A 216 -1.87 13.52 -5.06
C CYS A 216 -1.50 13.87 -6.51
N LEU A 217 -1.61 12.94 -7.44
CA LEU A 217 -1.39 13.17 -8.88
C LEU A 217 -2.36 14.24 -9.42
N LEU A 218 -3.63 14.18 -9.03
CA LEU A 218 -4.62 15.20 -9.36
C LEU A 218 -4.27 16.56 -8.75
N SER A 219 -3.88 16.59 -7.47
CA SER A 219 -3.49 17.84 -6.80
C SER A 219 -2.28 18.50 -7.45
N ALA A 220 -1.34 17.69 -7.95
CA ALA A 220 -0.14 18.15 -8.65
C ALA A 220 -0.41 18.57 -10.11
N GLY A 221 -1.61 18.28 -10.64
CA GLY A 221 -1.95 18.51 -12.05
C GLY A 221 -1.24 17.57 -13.02
N GLU A 222 -0.68 16.46 -12.53
CA GLU A 222 0.03 15.48 -13.36
C GLU A 222 -0.92 14.56 -14.13
N VAL A 223 -2.14 14.38 -13.62
CA VAL A 223 -3.23 13.70 -14.33
C VAL A 223 -4.48 14.59 -14.30
N THR A 224 -5.23 14.59 -15.40
CA THR A 224 -6.55 15.23 -15.45
C THR A 224 -7.60 14.30 -14.87
N ARG A 225 -8.68 14.85 -14.30
CA ARG A 225 -9.77 14.06 -13.71
C ARG A 225 -10.41 13.11 -14.71
N GLU A 226 -10.60 13.58 -15.94
CA GLU A 226 -11.23 12.83 -17.02
C GLU A 226 -10.40 11.57 -17.36
N LYS A 227 -9.08 11.73 -17.55
CA LYS A 227 -8.15 10.61 -17.76
C LYS A 227 -8.10 9.63 -16.60
N LEU A 228 -8.15 10.13 -15.36
CA LEU A 228 -8.15 9.24 -14.20
C LEU A 228 -9.44 8.44 -14.12
N ILE A 229 -10.60 9.07 -14.36
CA ILE A 229 -11.88 8.36 -14.41
C ILE A 229 -11.88 7.31 -15.51
N GLU A 230 -11.43 7.67 -16.72
CA GLU A 230 -11.31 6.73 -17.85
C GLU A 230 -10.44 5.51 -17.49
N PHE A 231 -9.25 5.77 -16.93
CA PHE A 231 -8.37 4.71 -16.44
C PHE A 231 -9.06 3.81 -15.39
N LEU A 232 -9.71 4.40 -14.39
CA LEU A 232 -10.37 3.67 -13.32
C LEU A 232 -11.60 2.89 -13.79
N GLU A 233 -12.33 3.36 -14.81
CA GLU A 233 -13.46 2.66 -15.42
C GLU A 233 -13.00 1.50 -16.33
N ASP A 234 -11.78 1.59 -16.84
CA ASP A 234 -11.14 0.55 -17.64
C ASP A 234 -10.47 -0.55 -16.80
N LEU A 235 -10.28 -0.32 -15.49
CA LEU A 235 -9.93 -1.38 -14.54
C LEU A 235 -11.05 -2.41 -14.51
N LYS A 236 -10.85 -3.49 -15.27
CA LYS A 236 -11.77 -4.63 -15.35
C LYS A 236 -11.00 -5.88 -15.01
N ILE A 237 -11.40 -6.52 -13.92
CA ILE A 237 -11.11 -7.93 -13.72
C ILE A 237 -11.93 -8.66 -14.79
N ARG A 238 -11.25 -9.14 -15.84
CA ARG A 238 -11.86 -9.89 -16.94
C ARG A 238 -11.81 -11.38 -16.66
#